data_AF-A0A352KRR4-F1
#
_entry.id   AF-A0A352KRR4-F1
#
_cell.length_a   1.000
_cell.length_b   1.000
_cell.length_c   1.000
_cell.angle_alpha   90.00
_cell.angle_beta   90.00
_cell.angle_gamma   90.00
#
_symmetry.space_group_name_H-M   'P 1'
#
loop_
_entity.id
_entity.type
_entity.pdbx_description
1 polymer ?
#
loop_
_entity_poly.entity_id
_entity_poly.type
_entity_poly.pdbx_seq_one_letter_code
_entity_poly.pdbx_strand_id
1 'polypeptide(L)'
;MQAEWKNYLQQAGAQFVDETVLSFGHPRREAQVAMSGFVFADLQHHSVIRVDGKDARTFLHNLLTNDVKHLSENQWQLNALCNTKGRVVATMRLFMLDESLYLLTPSSIASTLINTLKKFILRS
;
A
#
# COMPACT_ATOMS: atom_id res chain seq x y z
N MET A 1 -11.50 -10.28 -3.57
CA MET A 1 -10.89 -10.54 -4.90
C MET A 1 -12.01 -10.59 -5.93
N GLN A 2 -11.82 -10.00 -7.12
CA GLN A 2 -12.77 -10.11 -8.24
C GLN A 2 -12.76 -11.54 -8.80
N ALA A 3 -13.92 -12.12 -9.09
CA ALA A 3 -14.05 -13.52 -9.51
C ALA A 3 -13.27 -13.85 -10.80
N GLU A 4 -13.32 -12.96 -11.79
CA GLU A 4 -12.59 -13.14 -13.07
C GLU A 4 -11.08 -13.21 -12.86
N TRP A 5 -10.53 -12.34 -12.00
CA TRP A 5 -9.11 -12.35 -11.67
C TRP A 5 -8.69 -13.61 -10.92
N LYS A 6 -9.50 -14.05 -9.95
CA LYS A 6 -9.25 -15.30 -9.24
C LYS A 6 -9.19 -16.48 -10.20
N ASN A 7 -10.13 -16.57 -11.14
CA ASN A 7 -10.16 -17.63 -12.15
C ASN A 7 -8.93 -17.59 -13.05
N TYR A 8 -8.52 -16.38 -13.49
CA TYR A 8 -7.29 -16.20 -14.27
C TYR A 8 -6.06 -16.71 -13.51
N LEU A 9 -5.91 -16.32 -12.24
CA LEU A 9 -4.81 -16.76 -11.40
C LEU A 9 -4.81 -18.28 -11.18
N GLN A 10 -5.98 -18.88 -10.92
CA GLN A 10 -6.11 -20.33 -10.77
C GLN A 10 -5.70 -21.07 -12.05
N GLN A 11 -6.10 -20.58 -13.22
CA GLN A 11 -5.66 -21.14 -14.52
C GLN A 11 -4.15 -21.02 -14.72
N ALA A 12 -3.53 -19.96 -14.19
CA ALA A 12 -2.09 -19.78 -14.17
C ALA A 12 -1.36 -20.64 -13.10
N GLY A 13 -2.09 -21.46 -12.33
CA GLY A 13 -1.52 -22.37 -11.32
C GLY A 13 -1.47 -21.80 -9.90
N ALA A 14 -2.11 -20.66 -9.64
CA ALA A 14 -2.13 -20.05 -8.31
C ALA A 14 -2.82 -20.95 -7.27
N GLN A 15 -2.13 -21.14 -6.16
CA GLN A 15 -2.60 -21.79 -4.95
C GLN A 15 -2.95 -20.72 -3.93
N PHE A 16 -4.09 -20.86 -3.24
CA PHE A 16 -4.63 -19.81 -2.36
C PHE A 16 -4.71 -20.27 -0.90
N VAL A 17 -4.58 -19.30 0.01
CA VAL A 17 -4.95 -19.39 1.42
C VAL A 17 -5.72 -18.12 1.76
N ASP A 18 -6.95 -18.25 2.29
CA ASP A 18 -7.80 -17.11 2.68
C ASP A 18 -7.87 -15.99 1.62
N GLU A 19 -8.20 -16.35 0.37
CA GLU A 19 -8.27 -15.45 -0.80
C GLU A 19 -6.94 -14.77 -1.20
N THR A 20 -5.82 -15.18 -0.61
CA THR A 20 -4.48 -14.68 -0.93
C THR A 20 -3.69 -15.73 -1.70
N VAL A 21 -3.01 -15.33 -2.78
CA VAL A 21 -2.12 -16.22 -3.52
C VAL A 21 -0.91 -16.57 -2.65
N LEU A 22 -0.71 -17.87 -2.41
CA LEU A 22 0.44 -18.41 -1.67
C LEU A 22 1.60 -18.73 -2.61
N SER A 23 1.33 -19.34 -3.76
CA SER A 23 2.34 -19.69 -4.77
C SER A 23 1.68 -20.03 -6.10
N PHE A 24 2.49 -20.27 -7.14
CA PHE A 24 2.08 -20.85 -8.43
C PHE A 24 2.54 -22.31 -8.57
N GLY A 25 2.68 -23.01 -7.44
CA GLY A 25 2.98 -24.45 -7.36
C GLY A 25 4.44 -24.79 -7.06
N HIS A 26 5.38 -23.85 -7.21
CA HIS A 26 6.81 -24.10 -6.96
C HIS A 26 7.48 -22.97 -6.17
N PRO A 27 7.15 -22.79 -4.88
CA PRO A 27 7.59 -21.62 -4.09
C PRO A 27 9.10 -21.36 -4.10
N ARG A 28 9.93 -22.42 -4.04
CA ARG A 28 11.39 -22.29 -4.09
C ARG A 28 11.88 -21.77 -5.44
N ARG A 29 11.29 -22.24 -6.53
CA ARG A 29 11.63 -21.81 -7.89
C ARG A 29 11.16 -20.38 -8.12
N GLU A 30 9.96 -20.03 -7.66
CA GLU A 30 9.41 -18.67 -7.69
C GLU A 30 10.35 -17.69 -6.98
N ALA A 31 10.81 -18.02 -5.77
CA ALA A 31 11.77 -17.20 -5.02
C ALA A 31 13.12 -17.08 -5.74
N GLN A 32 13.63 -18.16 -6.33
CA GLN A 32 14.90 -18.13 -7.06
C GLN A 32 14.83 -17.25 -8.33
N VAL A 33 13.73 -17.35 -9.09
CA VAL A 33 13.51 -16.52 -10.28
C VAL A 33 13.28 -15.06 -9.88
N ALA A 34 12.58 -14.79 -8.78
CA ALA A 34 12.40 -13.42 -8.28
C ALA A 34 13.72 -12.67 -8.01
N MET A 35 14.81 -13.41 -7.72
CA MET A 35 16.13 -12.83 -7.48
C MET A 35 16.94 -12.54 -8.76
N SER A 36 16.58 -13.14 -9.90
CA SER A 36 17.44 -13.16 -11.10
C SER A 36 16.72 -13.01 -12.44
N GLY A 37 15.39 -12.91 -12.43
CA GLY A 37 14.55 -12.79 -13.60
C GLY A 37 13.31 -11.95 -13.34
N PHE A 38 12.38 -11.98 -14.28
CA PHE A 38 11.12 -11.26 -14.17
C PHE A 38 10.05 -12.15 -13.55
N VAL A 39 9.34 -11.59 -12.58
CA VAL A 39 8.19 -12.24 -11.92
C VAL A 39 7.01 -11.28 -11.92
N PHE A 40 5.82 -11.83 -12.01
CA PHE A 40 4.58 -11.12 -11.67
C PHE A 40 4.13 -11.59 -10.29
N ALA A 41 3.63 -10.65 -9.49
CA ALA A 41 3.11 -10.93 -8.16
C ALA A 41 1.69 -10.37 -8.02
N ASP A 42 0.79 -11.16 -7.45
CA ASP A 42 -0.51 -10.67 -7.03
C ASP A 42 -0.37 -9.79 -5.78
N LEU A 43 -0.85 -8.56 -5.86
CA LEU A 43 -0.78 -7.59 -4.76
C LEU A 43 -2.17 -7.20 -4.23
N GLN A 44 -3.21 -8.02 -4.46
CA GLN A 44 -4.57 -7.69 -4.04
C GLN A 44 -4.77 -7.58 -2.51
N HIS A 45 -3.83 -8.12 -1.74
CA HIS A 45 -3.79 -7.94 -0.29
C HIS A 45 -3.35 -6.53 0.13
N HIS A 46 -2.97 -5.66 -0.81
CA HIS A 46 -2.76 -4.23 -0.60
C HIS A 46 -3.93 -3.39 -1.11
N SER A 47 -4.11 -2.24 -0.47
CA SER A 47 -5.03 -1.19 -0.88
C SER A 47 -4.26 0.09 -1.17
N VAL A 48 -4.74 0.85 -2.14
CA VAL A 48 -4.23 2.17 -2.49
C VAL A 48 -5.25 3.22 -2.07
N ILE A 49 -4.81 4.21 -1.30
CA ILE A 49 -5.64 5.32 -0.82
C ILE A 49 -5.13 6.60 -1.47
N ARG A 50 -5.97 7.28 -2.25
CA ARG A 50 -5.67 8.61 -2.78
C ARG A 50 -5.98 9.67 -1.73
N VAL A 51 -5.06 10.60 -1.55
CA VAL A 51 -5.22 11.80 -0.71
C VAL A 51 -5.05 13.00 -1.62
N ASP A 52 -6.12 13.79 -1.74
CA ASP A 52 -6.23 14.89 -2.69
C ASP A 52 -6.78 16.14 -1.99
N GLY A 53 -6.50 17.32 -2.56
CA GLY A 53 -6.80 18.63 -2.02
C GLY A 53 -5.56 19.51 -1.91
N LYS A 54 -5.77 20.84 -1.90
CA LYS A 54 -4.70 21.85 -1.88
C LYS A 54 -3.70 21.64 -0.73
N ASP A 55 -4.18 21.17 0.41
CA ASP A 55 -3.40 21.00 1.63
C ASP A 55 -2.93 19.55 1.86
N ALA A 56 -3.18 18.62 0.93
CA ALA A 56 -2.89 17.19 1.10
C ALA A 56 -1.43 16.91 1.50
N ARG A 57 -0.48 17.63 0.88
CA ARG A 57 0.96 17.51 1.19
C ARG A 57 1.28 17.97 2.60
N THR A 58 0.80 19.15 3.00
CA THR A 58 1.01 19.70 4.34
C THR A 58 0.35 18.84 5.40
N PHE A 59 -0.88 18.38 5.13
CA PHE A 59 -1.64 17.46 5.97
C PHE A 59 -0.86 16.18 6.26
N LEU A 60 -0.38 15.50 5.23
CA LEU A 60 0.37 14.25 5.39
C LEU A 60 1.75 14.49 6.04
N HIS A 61 2.44 15.58 5.69
CA HIS A 61 3.71 15.94 6.32
C HIS A 61 3.60 16.12 7.84
N ASN A 62 2.48 16.67 8.32
CA ASN A 62 2.25 16.89 9.74
C ASN A 62 1.89 15.63 10.52
N LEU A 63 1.51 14.54 9.83
CA LEU A 63 1.02 13.31 10.44
C LEU A 63 1.99 12.12 10.30
N LEU A 64 2.73 12.08 9.20
CA LEU A 64 3.63 10.98 8.88
C LEU A 64 5.05 11.25 9.37
N THR A 65 5.83 10.17 9.54
CA THR A 65 7.17 10.27 10.14
C THR A 65 8.26 10.82 9.22
N ASN A 66 8.06 10.86 7.90
CA ASN A 66 9.07 11.35 6.95
C ASN A 66 8.67 12.65 6.26
N ASP A 67 9.65 13.27 5.60
CA ASP A 67 9.46 14.51 4.88
C ASP A 67 8.68 14.32 3.56
N VAL A 68 7.36 14.48 3.67
CA VAL A 68 6.43 14.47 2.53
C VAL A 68 6.56 15.69 1.62
N LYS A 69 7.09 16.83 2.10
CA LYS A 69 7.16 18.08 1.31
C LYS A 69 8.13 17.98 0.15
N HIS A 70 9.17 17.15 0.28
CA HIS A 70 10.20 16.95 -0.75
C HIS A 70 10.00 15.67 -1.58
N LEU A 71 8.89 14.95 -1.40
CA LEU A 71 8.57 13.80 -2.24
C LEU A 71 8.40 14.23 -3.70
N SER A 72 9.01 13.53 -4.66
CA SER A 72 8.80 13.76 -6.09
C SER A 72 8.08 12.59 -6.76
N GLU A 73 7.61 12.77 -7.99
CA GLU A 73 6.84 11.76 -8.75
C GLU A 73 7.57 10.41 -8.91
N ASN A 74 8.90 10.43 -8.95
CA ASN A 74 9.71 9.22 -9.11
C ASN A 74 10.18 8.61 -7.77
N GLN A 75 9.59 9.03 -6.65
CA GLN A 75 10.00 8.60 -5.32
C GLN A 75 8.91 7.83 -4.59
N TRP A 76 9.38 6.84 -3.84
CA TRP A 76 8.57 6.04 -2.92
C TRP A 76 9.18 6.17 -1.54
N GLN A 77 8.37 6.54 -0.55
CA GLN A 77 8.81 6.69 0.83
C GLN A 77 8.05 5.73 1.74
N LEU A 78 8.77 4.89 2.49
CA LEU A 78 8.17 4.17 3.60
C LEU A 78 7.87 5.16 4.72
N ASN A 79 6.62 5.22 5.17
CA ASN A 79 6.15 6.11 6.23
C ASN A 79 5.45 5.31 7.34
N ALA A 80 5.36 5.93 8.51
CA ALA A 80 4.49 5.46 9.58
C ALA A 80 3.55 6.60 10.03
N LEU A 81 2.35 6.22 10.46
CA LEU A 81 1.46 7.07 11.25
C LEU A 81 1.56 6.64 12.71
N CYS A 82 1.87 7.57 13.60
CA CYS A 82 1.99 7.31 15.03
C CYS A 82 0.83 7.93 15.81
N ASN A 83 0.50 7.34 16.96
CA ASN A 83 -0.39 7.98 17.92
C ASN A 83 0.35 9.02 18.79
N THR A 84 -0.38 9.71 19.66
CA THR A 84 0.18 10.75 20.55
C THR A 84 1.23 10.24 21.55
N LYS A 85 1.33 8.93 21.75
CA LYS A 85 2.36 8.28 22.57
C LYS A 85 3.55 7.77 21.74
N GLY A 86 3.62 8.12 20.46
CA GLY A 86 4.67 7.69 19.53
C GLY A 86 4.57 6.24 19.08
N ARG A 87 3.48 5.52 19.37
CA ARG A 87 3.30 4.12 18.92
C ARG A 87 2.80 4.10 17.48
N VAL A 88 3.37 3.21 16.67
CA VAL A 88 2.96 3.00 15.28
C VAL A 88 1.52 2.48 15.23
N VAL A 89 0.68 3.19 14.49
CA VAL A 89 -0.70 2.82 14.16
C VAL A 89 -0.75 2.10 12.82
N ALA A 90 0.01 2.58 11.85
CA ALA A 90 0.10 2.02 10.50
C ALA A 90 1.45 2.32 9.88
N THR A 91 1.90 1.44 8.98
CA THR A 91 2.99 1.69 8.05
C THR A 91 2.45 1.65 6.62
N MET A 92 3.03 2.46 5.74
CA MET A 92 2.60 2.55 4.34
C MET A 92 3.74 3.02 3.45
N ARG A 93 3.64 2.74 2.15
CA ARG A 93 4.43 3.46 1.15
C ARG A 93 3.63 4.66 0.65
N LEU A 94 4.27 5.82 0.64
CA LEU A 94 3.75 7.04 0.07
C LEU A 94 4.45 7.27 -1.28
N PHE A 95 3.66 7.59 -2.30
CA PHE A 95 4.14 7.99 -3.63
C PHE A 95 3.22 9.06 -4.23
N MET A 96 3.67 9.69 -5.31
CA MET A 96 2.91 10.70 -6.04
C MET A 96 2.63 10.21 -7.47
N LEU A 97 1.44 10.51 -7.98
CA LEU A 97 1.05 10.27 -9.36
C LEU A 97 0.04 11.35 -9.76
N ASP A 98 0.21 11.98 -10.92
CA ASP A 98 -0.67 13.03 -11.44
C ASP A 98 -1.00 14.11 -10.39
N GLU A 99 0.04 14.67 -9.76
CA GLU A 99 -0.02 15.67 -8.67
C GLU A 99 -0.73 15.22 -7.38
N SER A 100 -1.26 14.00 -7.34
CA SER A 100 -1.96 13.43 -6.19
C SER A 100 -1.06 12.53 -5.35
N LEU A 101 -1.30 12.50 -4.04
CA LEU A 101 -0.57 11.63 -3.12
C LEU A 101 -1.31 10.32 -2.90
N TYR A 102 -0.57 9.21 -2.84
CA TYR A 102 -1.12 7.87 -2.70
C TYR A 102 -0.43 7.10 -1.59
N LEU A 103 -1.23 6.42 -0.78
CA LEU A 103 -0.76 5.52 0.28
C LEU A 103 -1.03 4.07 -0.14
N LEU A 104 0.02 3.28 -0.29
CA LEU A 104 -0.05 1.83 -0.44
C LEU A 104 0.11 1.18 0.93
N THR A 105 -0.89 0.40 1.35
CA THR A 105 -0.98 -0.19 2.70
C THR A 105 -1.62 -1.59 2.63
N PRO A 106 -1.41 -2.48 3.60
CA PRO A 106 -2.20 -3.71 3.68
C PRO A 106 -3.70 -3.42 3.75
N SER A 107 -4.50 -4.16 2.98
CA SER A 107 -5.95 -3.97 2.88
C SER A 107 -6.66 -4.13 4.22
N SER A 108 -6.13 -4.97 5.11
CA SER A 108 -6.65 -5.21 6.45
C SER A 108 -6.64 -3.96 7.35
N ILE A 109 -5.78 -2.97 7.08
CA ILE A 109 -5.69 -1.73 7.87
C ILE A 109 -6.18 -0.49 7.15
N ALA A 110 -6.54 -0.60 5.86
CA ALA A 110 -6.88 0.54 5.02
C ALA A 110 -8.06 1.36 5.56
N SER A 111 -9.14 0.70 5.98
CA SER A 111 -10.33 1.34 6.56
C SER A 111 -10.01 2.07 7.87
N THR A 112 -9.23 1.44 8.76
CA THR A 112 -8.76 2.02 10.02
C THR A 112 -7.90 3.25 9.76
N LEU A 113 -7.00 3.18 8.79
CA LEU A 113 -6.15 4.30 8.39
C LEU A 113 -6.98 5.47 7.85
N ILE A 114 -7.90 5.23 6.92
CA ILE A 114 -8.81 6.27 6.39
C ILE A 114 -9.60 6.93 7.52
N ASN A 115 -10.19 6.13 8.40
CA ASN A 115 -10.98 6.64 9.53
C ASN A 115 -10.12 7.45 10.50
N THR A 116 -8.84 7.09 10.66
CA THR A 116 -7.90 7.84 11.49
C THR A 116 -7.53 9.16 10.85
N LEU A 117 -7.15 9.16 9.56
CA LEU A 117 -6.83 10.37 8.81
C LEU A 117 -8.01 11.36 8.79
N LYS A 118 -9.24 10.86 8.58
CA LYS A 118 -10.46 11.70 8.58
C LYS A 118 -10.67 12.50 9.87
N LYS A 119 -10.21 12.01 11.02
CA LYS A 119 -10.30 12.74 12.30
C LYS A 119 -9.44 14.01 12.31
N PHE A 120 -8.40 14.07 11.49
CA PHE A 120 -7.47 15.20 11.43
C PHE A 120 -7.83 16.22 10.34
N ILE A 121 -8.74 15.88 9.41
CA ILE A 121 -9.16 16.78 8.31
C ILE A 121 -9.81 18.06 8.83
N LEU A 122 -10.52 18.04 9.96
CA LEU A 122 -11.15 19.24 10.55
C LEU A 122 -10.15 20.30 11.05
N ARG A 123 -8.86 19.99 11.08
CA ARG A 123 -7.78 20.84 11.63
C ARG A 123 -6.72 21.21 10.58
N SER A 124 -6.98 20.91 9.32
CA SER A 124 -6.02 20.98 8.22
C SER A 124 -6.43 22.01 7.20
#